data_AF-A0A8D5ZMX9-F1
#
_entry.id   AF-A0A8D5ZMX9-F1
#
_cell.length_a   1.000
_cell.length_b   1.000
_cell.length_c   1.000
_cell.angle_alpha   90.00
_cell.angle_beta   90.00
_cell.angle_gamma   90.00
#
_symmetry.space_group_name_H-M   'P 1'
#
loop_
_entity.id
_entity.type
_entity.pdbx_description
1 polymer ?
#
loop_
_entity_poly.entity_id
_entity_poly.type
_entity_poly.pdbx_seq_one_letter_code
_entity_poly.pdbx_strand_id
1 'polypeptide(L)' 'MAITKEDLYKLIDQLNEAKIPFAYDFLKYLIQQDNPFKVYENMPADPLPMNDEEREQWEKKNEGELTSLKRLKKELGL' A
#
# COMPACT_ATOMS: atom_id res chain seq x y z
N MET A 1 -7.27 -2.00 -11.44
CA MET A 1 -8.63 -1.47 -11.21
C MET A 1 -8.47 0.04 -11.05
N ALA A 2 -9.05 0.85 -11.95
CA ALA A 2 -8.87 2.31 -11.93
C ALA A 2 -10.15 2.96 -11.38
N ILE A 3 -9.99 3.86 -10.40
CA ILE A 3 -11.10 4.62 -9.82
C ILE A 3 -11.35 5.84 -10.70
N THR A 4 -12.60 6.10 -11.07
CA THR A 4 -12.94 7.28 -11.88
C THR A 4 -13.04 8.54 -11.01
N LYS A 5 -12.96 9.74 -11.61
CA LYS A 5 -13.15 11.00 -10.87
C LYS A 5 -14.50 11.05 -10.14
N GLU A 6 -15.55 10.50 -10.77
CA GLU A 6 -16.90 10.45 -10.20
C GLU A 6 -16.97 9.55 -8.97
N ASP A 7 -16.30 8.40 -9.01
CA ASP A 7 -16.22 7.49 -7.85
C ASP A 7 -15.49 8.15 -6.67
N LEU A 8 -14.48 8.96 -6.98
CA LEU A 8 -13.73 9.69 -5.98
C LEU A 8 -14.57 10.77 -5.29
N TYR A 9 -15.40 11.50 -6.03
CA TYR A 9 -16.35 12.47 -5.44
C TYR A 9 -17.40 11.77 -4.57
N LYS A 10 -17.94 10.64 -5.02
CA LYS A 10 -18.89 9.84 -4.20
C LYS A 10 -18.28 9.38 -2.88
N LEU A 11 -17.00 9.02 -2.87
CA LEU A 11 -16.30 8.65 -1.63
C LEU A 11 -16.13 9.84 -0.68
N ILE A 12 -15.88 11.05 -1.20
CA ILE A 12 -15.79 12.26 -0.40
C ILE A 12 -17.15 12.61 0.21
N ASP A 13 -18.24 12.46 -0.56
CA ASP A 13 -19.61 12.74 -0.09
C ASP A 13 -20.08 11.76 1.00
N GLN A 14 -19.43 10.59 1.10
CA GLN A 14 -19.66 9.63 2.19
C GLN A 14 -18.87 9.95 3.46
N LEU A 15 -17.95 10.92 3.43
CA LEU A 15 -17.24 11.36 4.62
C LEU A 15 -18.12 12.26 5.48
N ASN A 16 -17.86 12.24 6.79
CA ASN A 16 -18.46 13.19 7.72
C ASN A 16 -18.18 14.63 7.23
N GLU A 17 -19.18 15.52 7.27
CA GLU A 17 -19.10 16.90 6.77
C GLU A 17 -17.87 17.65 7.30
N ALA A 18 -17.46 17.39 8.55
CA ALA A 18 -16.26 17.99 9.14
C ALA A 18 -14.95 17.60 8.45
N LYS A 19 -14.92 16.45 7.76
CA LYS A 19 -13.74 15.88 7.08
C LYS A 19 -13.72 16.14 5.58
N ILE A 20 -14.83 16.61 5.01
CA ILE A 20 -14.93 16.93 3.57
C ILE A 20 -13.90 17.99 3.17
N PRO A 21 -13.73 19.13 3.88
CA PRO A 21 -12.74 20.14 3.51
C PRO A 21 -11.31 19.57 3.50
N PHE A 22 -10.98 18.76 4.51
CA PHE A 22 -9.69 18.10 4.61
C PHE A 22 -9.42 17.14 3.44
N ALA A 23 -10.42 16.36 3.03
CA ALA A 23 -10.30 15.45 1.89
C ALA A 23 -10.03 16.21 0.58
N TYR A 24 -10.71 17.34 0.36
CA TYR A 24 -10.47 18.19 -0.79
C TYR A 24 -9.07 18.82 -0.77
N ASP A 25 -8.62 19.33 0.37
CA ASP A 25 -7.29 19.93 0.50
C ASP A 25 -6.18 18.88 0.32
N PHE A 26 -6.39 17.66 0.84
CA PHE A 26 -5.47 16.54 0.62
C PHE A 26 -5.40 16.15 -0.85
N LEU A 27 -6.53 16.11 -1.57
CA LEU A 27 -6.53 15.83 -3.01
C LEU A 27 -5.83 16.91 -3.82
N LYS A 28 -6.05 18.19 -3.49
CA LYS A 28 -5.31 19.29 -4.11
C LYS A 28 -3.81 19.16 -3.88
N TYR A 29 -3.41 18.82 -2.66
CA TYR A 29 -2.01 18.57 -2.32
C TYR A 29 -1.42 17.42 -3.17
N LEU A 30 -2.14 16.30 -3.32
CA LEU A 30 -1.69 15.17 -4.13
C LEU A 30 -1.52 15.53 -5.62
N ILE A 31 -2.43 16.34 -6.17
CA ILE A 31 -2.39 16.79 -7.58
C ILE A 31 -1.20 17.74 -7.83
N GLN A 32 -0.79 18.50 -6.83
CA GLN A 32 0.34 19.44 -6.93
C GLN A 32 1.71 18.76 -6.88
N GLN A 33 1.78 17.48 -6.54
CA GLN A 33 3.03 16.72 -6.45
C GLN A 33 3.25 15.94 -7.75
N ASP A 34 4.44 16.06 -8.36
CA ASP A 34 4.82 15.24 -9.53
C ASP A 34 4.83 13.73 -9.20
N ASN A 35 5.23 13.38 -7.98
CA ASN A 35 5.10 12.03 -7.43
C ASN A 35 4.77 12.15 -5.93
N PRO A 36 3.49 12.10 -5.54
CA PRO A 36 3.08 12.22 -4.14
C PRO A 36 3.59 11.07 -3.26
N PHE A 37 4.05 9.97 -3.89
CA PHE A 37 4.56 8.81 -3.18
C PHE A 37 6.07 8.82 -2.98
N LYS A 38 6.78 9.80 -3.55
CA LYS A 38 8.25 9.91 -3.47
C LYS A 38 8.77 9.99 -2.03
N VAL A 39 7.94 10.52 -1.12
CA VAL A 39 8.25 10.59 0.32
C VAL A 39 8.32 9.20 0.96
N TYR A 40 7.55 8.23 0.44
CA TYR A 40 7.53 6.85 0.93
C TYR A 40 8.63 5.98 0.32
N GLU A 41 9.23 6.37 -0.81
CA GLU A 41 10.30 5.60 -1.47
C GLU A 41 11.53 5.40 -0.57
N ASN A 42 11.80 6.34 0.33
CA ASN A 42 12.95 6.29 1.24
C ASN A 42 12.53 6.16 2.72
N MET A 43 11.28 5.73 3.00
CA MET A 43 10.90 5.48 4.38
C MET A 43 11.68 4.29 4.93
N PRO A 44 12.18 4.38 6.17
CA PRO A 44 12.78 3.22 6.83
C PRO A 44 11.72 2.12 6.94
N ALA A 45 12.19 0.87 6.89
CA ALA A 45 11.33 -0.27 7.16
C ALA A 45 10.64 -0.09 8.52
N ASP A 46 9.38 -0.53 8.61
CA ASP A 46 8.65 -0.51 9.86
C ASP A 46 9.43 -1.33 10.91
N PRO A 47 9.71 -0.77 12.10
CA PRO A 47 10.38 -1.51 13.17
C PRO A 47 9.53 -2.68 13.68
N LEU A 48 8.22 -2.68 13.43
CA LEU A 48 7.33 -3.75 13.84
C LEU A 48 7.31 -4.88 12.80
N PRO A 49 7.44 -6.14 13.24
CA PRO A 49 7.24 -7.26 12.33
C PRO A 49 5.78 -7.33 11.89
N MET A 50 5.54 -7.87 10.69
CA MET A 50 4.20 -8.15 10.20
C MET A 50 3.42 -9.01 11.20
N ASN A 51 2.20 -8.57 11.50
CA ASN A 51 1.25 -9.36 12.27
C ASN A 51 0.75 -10.56 11.43
N ASP A 52 -0.03 -11.45 12.06
CA ASP A 52 -0.44 -12.71 11.41
C ASP A 52 -1.36 -12.48 10.20
N GLU A 53 -2.24 -11.48 10.24
CA GLU A 53 -3.13 -11.13 9.11
C GLU A 53 -2.35 -10.52 7.95
N GLU A 54 -1.43 -9.60 8.24
CA GLU A 54 -0.54 -8.97 7.25
C GLU A 54 0.35 -10.02 6.59
N ARG A 55 0.88 -10.95 7.38
CA ARG A 55 1.68 -12.06 6.88
C ARG A 55 0.85 -12.95 5.95
N GLU A 56 -0.36 -13.34 6.36
CA GLU A 56 -1.23 -14.17 5.53
C GLU A 56 -1.58 -13.48 4.20
N GLN A 57 -1.88 -12.18 4.22
CA GLN A 57 -2.15 -11.41 2.99
C GLN A 57 -0.92 -11.31 2.09
N TRP A 58 0.26 -11.10 2.69
CA TRP A 58 1.50 -11.04 1.95
C TRP A 58 1.86 -12.40 1.34
N GLU A 59 1.71 -13.50 2.09
CA GLU A 59 1.95 -14.86 1.61
C GLU A 59 1.01 -15.24 0.47
N LYS A 60 -0.30 -14.95 0.58
CA LYS A 60 -1.28 -15.17 -0.51
C LYS A 60 -0.93 -14.41 -1.78
N LYS A 61 -0.42 -13.19 -1.64
CA LYS A 61 -0.03 -12.37 -2.80
C LYS A 61 1.24 -12.88 -3.49
N ASN A 62 2.16 -13.49 -2.75
CA ASN A 62 3.44 -14.01 -3.25
C ASN A 62 3.42 -15.55 -3.37
N GLU A 63 2.24 -16.15 -3.43
CA GLU A 63 2.05 -17.59 -3.52
C GLU A 63 2.61 -18.08 -4.87
N GLY A 64 3.75 -18.78 -4.81
CA GLY A 64 4.49 -19.26 -5.99
C GLY A 64 5.85 -18.61 -6.24
N GLU A 65 6.13 -17.45 -5.66
CA GLU A 65 7.45 -16.78 -5.74
C GLU A 65 8.39 -17.17 -4.58
N LEU A 66 7.84 -17.82 -3.55
CA LEU A 66 8.58 -18.19 -2.36
C LEU A 66 8.98 -19.67 -2.39
N THR A 67 10.30 -19.90 -2.41
CA THR A 67 10.88 -21.20 -2.09
C THR A 67 11.49 -21.14 -0.69
N SER A 68 11.36 -22.21 0.10
CA SER A 68 11.96 -22.23 1.43
C SER A 68 13.49 -22.10 1.34
N LEU A 69 14.11 -21.41 2.29
CA LEU A 69 15.57 -21.33 2.43
C LEU A 69 16.25 -22.72 2.43
N LYS A 70 15.55 -23.72 3.00
CA LYS A 70 16.00 -25.12 2.99
C LYS A 70 16.02 -25.72 1.59
N ARG A 71 15.02 -25.41 0.77
CA ARG A 71 14.93 -25.84 -0.64
C ARG A 71 15.96 -25.12 -1.50
N LEU A 72 16.17 -23.83 -1.26
CA LEU A 72 17.17 -23.01 -1.94
C LEU A 72 18.60 -23.47 -1.64
N LYS A 73 18.91 -23.81 -0.38
CA LYS A 73 20.21 -24.42 0.00
C LYS A 73 20.45 -25.76 -0.69
N LYS A 74 19.42 -26.62 -0.73
CA LYS A 74 19.49 -27.91 -1.43
C LYS A 74 19.70 -27.74 -2.94
N GLU A 75 19.05 -26.76 -3.57
CA GLU A 75 19.22 -26.45 -4.99
C GLU A 75 20.59 -25.84 -5.31
N LEU A 76 21.17 -25.07 -4.38
CA LEU A 76 22.51 -24.47 -4.51
C LEU A 76 23.66 -25.38 -4.03
N GLY A 77 23.37 -26.56 -3.50
CA GLY A 77 24.38 -27.48 -2.97
C GLY A 77 25.09 -27.01 -1.69
N LEU A 78 24.41 -26.16 -0.90
CA LEU A 78 24.86 -25.61 0.39
C LEU A 78 24.27 -26.35 1.60
#